data_AF-A0A958EZF8-F1
#
_entry.id   AF-A0A958EZF8-F1
#
_cell.length_a   1.000
_cell.length_b   1.000
_cell.length_c   1.000
_cell.angle_alpha   90.00
_cell.angle_beta   90.00
_cell.angle_gamma   90.00
#
_symmetry.space_group_name_H-M   'P 1'
#
loop_
_entity.id
_entity.type
_entity.pdbx_description
1 polymer ?
#
loop_
_entity_poly.entity_id
_entity_poly.type
_entity_poly.pdbx_seq_one_letter_code
_entity_poly.pdbx_strand_id
1 'polypeptide(L)'
;MKFQIEQVPGGDGFQFRLLSNAGDVWLTSSTFADRDGCTAAIRTAIERIADEGNFENRAEDGQFFAVLSDENGARLAISEGLASAAAAASRIGVIATEAEEQEDYEVTLTTTTLTSAALPSFLGSAFTNFEELYDFTLSSVS
;
A
#
# COMPACT_ATOMS: atom_id res chain seq x y z
N MET A 1 3.02 14.18 4.41
CA MET A 1 2.74 12.75 4.30
C MET A 1 1.53 12.53 3.43
N LYS A 2 1.47 11.39 2.73
CA LYS A 2 0.36 11.06 1.82
C LYS A 2 -0.04 9.61 1.97
N PHE A 3 -1.33 9.31 1.86
CA PHE A 3 -1.84 7.95 1.76
C PHE A 3 -2.20 7.65 0.31
N GLN A 4 -1.71 6.53 -0.20
CA GLN A 4 -2.06 6.03 -1.53
C GLN A 4 -2.80 4.72 -1.40
N ILE A 5 -4.05 4.67 -1.85
CA ILE A 5 -4.82 3.45 -1.97
C ILE A 5 -4.53 2.83 -3.33
N GLU A 6 -4.16 1.55 -3.33
CA GLU A 6 -3.93 0.75 -4.52
C GLU A 6 -4.82 -0.49 -4.50
N GLN A 7 -5.37 -0.84 -5.66
CA GLN A 7 -5.98 -2.16 -5.84
C GLN A 7 -4.88 -3.19 -6.08
N VAL A 8 -4.96 -4.32 -5.39
CA VAL A 8 -3.98 -5.40 -5.54
C VAL A 8 -4.09 -5.99 -6.96
N PRO A 9 -3.01 -5.99 -7.76
CA PRO A 9 -3.06 -6.51 -9.13
C PRO A 9 -3.49 -7.98 -9.16
N GLY A 10 -4.54 -8.29 -9.93
CA GLY A 10 -5.05 -9.66 -10.06
C GLY A 10 -5.80 -10.20 -8.85
N GLY A 11 -6.09 -9.35 -7.85
CA GLY A 11 -6.84 -9.72 -6.65
C GLY A 11 -8.07 -8.84 -6.40
N ASP A 12 -9.00 -9.38 -5.62
CA ASP A 12 -10.14 -8.65 -5.07
C ASP A 12 -9.72 -8.05 -3.73
N GLY A 13 -9.04 -6.91 -3.77
CA GLY A 13 -8.69 -6.20 -2.54
C GLY A 13 -7.95 -4.89 -2.74
N PHE A 14 -7.93 -4.10 -1.67
CA PHE A 14 -7.32 -2.79 -1.60
C PHE A 14 -6.29 -2.76 -0.49
N GLN A 15 -5.17 -2.11 -0.73
CA GLN A 15 -4.19 -1.79 0.30
C GLN A 15 -3.93 -0.29 0.27
N PHE A 16 -3.47 0.27 1.38
CA PHE A 16 -2.92 1.61 1.40
C PHE A 16 -1.43 1.58 1.68
N ARG A 17 -0.72 2.55 1.11
CA ARG A 17 0.65 2.89 1.44
C ARG A 17 0.66 4.26 2.09
N LEU A 18 1.49 4.40 3.11
CA LEU A 18 1.86 5.70 3.65
C LEU A 18 3.17 6.12 3.01
N LEU A 19 3.18 7.31 2.43
CA LEU A 19 4.33 7.89 1.75
C LEU A 19 4.82 9.13 2.50
N SER A 20 6.14 9.31 2.48
CA SER A 20 6.79 10.58 2.86
C SER A 20 6.35 11.71 1.94
N ASN A 21 6.62 12.95 2.32
CA ASN A 21 6.46 14.10 1.42
C ASN A 21 7.31 13.99 0.13
N ALA A 22 8.42 13.24 0.19
CA ALA A 22 9.28 12.96 -0.96
C ALA A 22 8.79 11.78 -1.83
N GLY A 23 7.76 11.05 -1.39
CA GLY A 23 7.20 9.90 -2.10
C GLY A 23 7.79 8.54 -1.71
N ASP A 24 8.61 8.47 -0.66
CA ASP A 24 9.14 7.20 -0.16
C ASP A 24 8.06 6.43 0.58
N VAL A 25 7.93 5.14 0.31
CA VAL A 25 6.98 4.27 1.04
C VAL A 25 7.52 4.02 2.44
N TRP A 26 6.73 4.37 3.45
CA TRP A 26 7.06 4.21 4.86
C TRP A 26 6.36 3.02 5.49
N LEU A 27 5.06 2.88 5.23
CA LEU A 27 4.24 1.77 5.71
C LEU A 27 3.35 1.26 4.58
N THR A 28 3.09 -0.05 4.60
CA THR A 28 2.12 -0.70 3.73
C THR A 28 1.11 -1.45 4.59
N SER A 29 -0.18 -1.28 4.31
CA SER A 29 -1.25 -1.95 5.03
C SER A 29 -1.38 -3.42 4.66
N SER A 30 -2.14 -4.18 5.43
CA SER A 30 -2.72 -5.43 4.94
C SER A 30 -3.73 -5.17 3.82
N THR A 31 -4.03 -6.21 3.04
CA THR A 31 -5.11 -6.18 2.05
C THR A 31 -6.48 -6.18 2.72
N PHE A 32 -7.33 -5.25 2.32
CA PHE A 32 -8.74 -5.14 2.68
C PHE A 32 -9.62 -5.66 1.54
N ALA A 33 -10.78 -6.21 1.87
CA ALA A 33 -11.71 -6.75 0.88
C ALA A 33 -12.30 -5.66 -0.04
N ASP A 34 -12.50 -4.46 0.50
CA ASP A 34 -13.12 -3.35 -0.22
C ASP A 34 -12.46 -2.00 0.12
N ARG A 35 -12.81 -0.99 -0.67
CA ARG A 35 -12.27 0.36 -0.56
C ARG A 35 -12.71 1.04 0.74
N ASP A 36 -13.91 0.76 1.23
CA ASP A 36 -14.45 1.43 2.41
C ASP A 36 -13.71 0.95 3.66
N GLY A 37 -13.41 -0.34 3.76
CA GLY A 37 -12.55 -0.93 4.79
C GLY A 37 -11.13 -0.35 4.76
N CYS A 38 -10.54 -0.21 3.57
CA CYS A 38 -9.23 0.44 3.42
C CYS A 38 -9.26 1.92 3.84
N THR A 39 -10.33 2.65 3.50
CA THR A 39 -10.51 4.06 3.89
C THR A 39 -10.73 4.21 5.40
N ALA A 40 -11.49 3.31 6.01
CA ALA A 40 -11.65 3.26 7.47
C ALA A 40 -10.31 3.01 8.17
N ALA A 41 -9.51 2.09 7.64
CA ALA A 41 -8.17 1.82 8.15
C ALA A 41 -7.23 3.03 8.05
N ILE A 42 -7.30 3.82 6.97
CA ILE A 42 -6.54 5.08 6.87
C ILE A 42 -6.95 6.08 7.95
N ARG A 43 -8.25 6.21 8.26
CA ARG A 43 -8.71 7.11 9.34
C ARG A 43 -8.13 6.68 10.69
N THR A 44 -8.21 5.40 11.00
CA THR A 44 -7.58 4.83 12.21
C THR A 44 -6.07 5.05 12.21
N ALA A 45 -5.41 4.95 11.05
CA ALA A 45 -3.98 5.23 10.95
C ALA A 45 -3.69 6.70 11.29
N ILE A 46 -4.42 7.66 10.70
CA ILE A 46 -4.26 9.11 10.95
C ILE A 46 -4.44 9.45 12.44
N GLU A 47 -5.39 8.83 13.12
CA GLU A 47 -5.64 9.08 14.55
C GLU A 47 -4.52 8.54 15.47
N ARG A 48 -3.76 7.55 14.99
CA ARG A 48 -2.80 6.80 15.82
C ARG A 48 -1.34 7.05 15.47
N ILE A 49 -1.08 7.52 14.26
CA ILE A 49 0.26 7.63 13.67
C ILE A 49 1.17 8.66 14.35
N ALA A 50 0.58 9.68 14.98
CA ALA A 50 1.32 10.70 15.72
C ALA A 50 1.89 10.18 17.06
N ASP A 51 1.33 9.10 17.61
CA ASP A 51 1.78 8.54 18.90
C ASP A 51 2.67 7.31 18.67
N GLU A 52 3.95 7.46 19.00
CA GLU A 52 4.97 6.40 18.91
C GLU A 52 4.57 5.14 19.69
N GLY A 53 3.76 5.27 20.76
CA GLY A 53 3.26 4.15 21.55
C GLY A 53 2.32 3.20 20.79
N ASN A 54 1.79 3.64 19.65
CA ASN A 54 0.97 2.80 18.77
C ASN A 54 1.80 1.94 17.80
N PHE A 55 3.13 2.10 17.84
CA PHE A 55 4.04 1.32 17.02
C PHE A 55 4.72 0.22 17.82
N GLU A 56 4.89 -0.93 17.18
CA GLU A 56 5.69 -2.05 17.66
C GLU A 56 6.93 -2.20 16.77
N ASN A 57 8.10 -2.31 17.41
CA ASN A 57 9.32 -2.70 16.73
C ASN A 57 9.40 -4.23 16.71
N ARG A 58 9.07 -4.83 15.58
CA ARG A 58 9.03 -6.28 15.42
C ARG A 58 10.27 -6.77 14.69
N ALA A 59 10.88 -7.85 15.18
CA ALA A 59 11.98 -8.53 14.52
C ALA A 59 11.48 -9.86 13.94
N GLU A 60 11.68 -10.07 12.64
CA GLU A 60 11.27 -11.28 11.92
C GLU A 60 12.37 -11.63 10.90
N ASP A 61 12.85 -12.87 10.90
CA ASP A 61 13.88 -13.39 10.00
C ASP A 61 15.16 -12.53 9.88
N GLY A 62 15.56 -11.89 10.99
CA GLY A 62 16.76 -11.04 11.04
C GLY A 62 16.56 -9.63 10.47
N GLN A 63 15.33 -9.30 10.06
CA GLN A 63 14.90 -7.96 9.67
C GLN A 63 14.07 -7.32 10.78
N PHE A 64 14.04 -5.99 10.80
CA PHE A 64 13.29 -5.20 11.77
C PHE A 64 12.20 -4.40 11.07
N PHE A 65 11.03 -4.32 11.68
CA PHE A 65 9.85 -3.72 11.09
C PHE A 65 9.22 -2.75 12.09
N ALA A 66 8.79 -1.60 11.61
CA ALA A 66 7.87 -0.72 12.32
C ALA A 66 6.44 -1.15 12.00
N VAL A 67 5.70 -1.59 13.00
CA VAL A 67 4.34 -2.10 12.86
C VAL A 67 3.39 -1.12 13.53
N LEU A 68 2.48 -0.51 12.77
CA LEU A 68 1.40 0.31 13.31
C LEU A 68 0.22 -0.59 13.66
N SER A 69 -0.31 -0.45 14.88
CA SER A 69 -1.44 -1.23 15.38
C SER A 69 -2.72 -0.39 15.49
N ASP A 70 -3.87 -1.03 15.27
CA ASP A 70 -5.18 -0.44 15.49
C ASP A 70 -5.55 -0.35 16.99
N GLU A 71 -6.76 0.10 17.29
CA GLU A 71 -7.26 0.24 18.66
C GLU A 71 -7.34 -1.09 19.44
N ASN A 72 -7.43 -2.21 18.73
CA ASN A 72 -7.51 -3.55 19.29
C ASN A 72 -6.14 -4.23 19.37
N GLY A 73 -5.07 -3.53 18.97
CA GLY A 73 -3.71 -4.10 18.88
C GLY A 73 -3.50 -5.00 17.65
N ALA A 74 -4.43 -5.04 16.71
CA ALA A 74 -4.23 -5.74 15.45
C ALA A 74 -3.37 -4.91 14.51
N ARG A 75 -2.54 -5.58 13.71
CA ARG A 75 -1.65 -4.92 12.75
C ARG A 75 -2.45 -4.20 11.68
N LEU A 76 -2.27 -2.89 11.59
CA LEU A 76 -2.87 -2.03 10.57
C LEU A 76 -1.93 -1.86 9.36
N ALA A 77 -0.66 -1.54 9.62
CA ALA A 77 0.36 -1.34 8.58
C ALA A 77 1.75 -1.72 9.08
N ILE A 78 2.66 -2.02 8.15
CA ILE A 78 4.03 -2.45 8.44
C ILE A 78 5.03 -1.78 7.48
N SER A 79 6.21 -1.44 7.99
CA SER A 79 7.31 -0.94 7.16
C SER A 79 7.92 -2.05 6.31
N GLU A 80 8.82 -1.67 5.41
CA GLU A 80 9.77 -2.61 4.83
C GLU A 80 10.74 -3.17 5.89
N GLY A 81 11.45 -4.25 5.55
CA GLY A 81 12.45 -4.87 6.41
C GLY A 81 13.68 -3.99 6.54
N LEU A 82 13.93 -3.49 7.75
CA LEU A 82 15.03 -2.61 8.10
C LEU A 82 16.22 -3.39 8.67
N ALA A 83 17.41 -2.83 8.52
CA ALA A 83 18.67 -3.49 8.88
C ALA A 83 18.92 -3.60 10.40
N SER A 84 18.22 -2.83 11.24
CA SER A 84 18.41 -2.86 12.69
C SER A 84 17.18 -2.36 13.46
N ALA A 85 17.06 -2.76 14.72
CA ALA A 85 16.03 -2.24 15.63
C ALA A 85 16.11 -0.71 15.77
N ALA A 86 17.32 -0.15 15.77
CA ALA A 86 17.51 1.30 15.84
C ALA A 86 16.99 2.01 14.58
N ALA A 87 17.12 1.39 13.41
CA ALA A 87 16.54 1.92 12.17
C ALA A 87 15.01 1.90 12.21
N ALA A 88 14.39 0.83 12.73
CA ALA A 88 12.95 0.76 12.94
C ALA A 88 12.45 1.82 13.94
N ALA A 89 13.13 1.99 15.08
CA ALA A 89 12.80 3.04 16.05
C ALA A 89 12.95 4.45 15.45
N SER A 90 14.02 4.69 14.68
CA SER A 90 14.22 5.97 14.00
C SER A 90 13.12 6.24 12.98
N ARG A 91 12.69 5.21 12.23
CA ARG A 91 11.57 5.31 11.29
C ARG A 91 10.27 5.68 12.02
N ILE A 92 9.98 5.06 13.16
CA ILE A 92 8.81 5.37 13.99
C ILE A 92 8.83 6.84 14.41
N GLY A 93 9.95 7.32 14.97
CA GLY A 93 10.06 8.70 15.41
C GLY A 93 9.91 9.72 14.28
N VAL A 94 10.47 9.44 13.09
CA VAL A 94 10.28 10.29 11.90
C VAL A 94 8.82 10.31 11.46
N ILE A 95 8.17 9.14 11.41
CA ILE A 95 6.75 9.03 11.05
C ILE A 95 5.88 9.83 12.03
N ALA A 96 6.08 9.64 13.34
CA ALA A 96 5.32 10.31 14.38
C ALA A 96 5.54 11.82 14.36
N THR A 97 6.80 12.27 14.24
CA THR A 97 7.14 13.70 14.16
C THR A 97 6.49 14.36 12.94
N GLU A 98 6.64 13.77 11.74
CA GLU A 98 5.99 14.34 10.56
C GLU A 98 4.46 14.32 10.68
N ALA A 99 3.88 13.31 11.32
CA ALA A 99 2.45 13.22 11.56
C ALA A 99 1.93 14.29 12.54
N GLU A 100 2.68 14.63 13.58
CA GLU A 100 2.36 15.71 14.53
C GLU A 100 2.42 17.09 13.87
N GLU A 101 3.37 17.30 12.96
CA GLU A 101 3.52 18.55 12.20
C GLU A 101 2.52 18.68 11.04
N GLN A 102 1.82 17.61 10.70
CA GLN A 102 0.88 17.55 9.58
C GLN A 102 -0.52 18.03 9.98
N GLU A 103 -0.98 19.14 9.40
CA GLU A 103 -2.37 19.61 9.58
C GLU A 103 -3.36 18.82 8.69
N ASP A 104 -2.94 18.46 7.48
CA ASP A 104 -3.78 17.80 6.48
C ASP A 104 -3.09 16.58 5.85
N TYR A 105 -3.83 15.48 5.66
CA TYR A 105 -3.37 14.29 4.95
C TYR A 105 -3.97 14.21 3.55
N GLU A 106 -3.12 14.04 2.55
CA GLU A 106 -3.56 13.78 1.17
C GLU A 106 -3.86 12.28 1.00
N VAL A 107 -5.04 11.94 0.47
CA VAL A 107 -5.41 10.54 0.15
C VAL A 107 -5.67 10.41 -1.35
N THR A 108 -4.85 9.61 -2.04
CA THR A 108 -4.95 9.36 -3.48
C THR A 108 -5.40 7.93 -3.75
N LEU A 109 -6.39 7.75 -4.62
CA LEU A 109 -6.80 6.42 -5.10
C LEU A 109 -6.20 6.15 -6.48
N THR A 110 -5.39 5.10 -6.58
CA THR A 110 -4.88 4.60 -7.86
C THR A 110 -5.64 3.33 -8.25
N THR A 111 -6.64 3.47 -9.12
CA THR A 111 -7.29 2.33 -9.77
C THR A 111 -6.66 2.10 -11.12
N THR A 112 -5.99 0.97 -11.30
CA THR A 112 -5.55 0.50 -12.62
C THR A 112 -6.77 -0.05 -13.36
N THR A 113 -7.57 0.82 -13.97
CA THR A 113 -8.58 0.40 -14.93
C THR A 113 -7.86 -0.07 -16.19
N LEU A 114 -7.74 -1.39 -16.34
CA LEU A 114 -7.48 -1.99 -17.65
C LEU A 114 -8.64 -1.57 -18.55
N THR A 115 -8.35 -0.64 -19.47
CA THR A 115 -9.32 -0.24 -20.47
C THR A 115 -9.48 -1.45 -21.38
N SER A 116 -10.57 -2.20 -21.20
CA SER A 116 -11.06 -3.10 -22.23
C SER A 116 -11.31 -2.24 -23.46
N ALA A 117 -10.33 -2.21 -24.37
CA ALA A 117 -10.49 -1.53 -25.64
C ALA A 117 -11.66 -2.23 -26.33
N ALA A 118 -12.76 -1.50 -26.51
CA ALA A 118 -13.90 -1.98 -27.28
C ALA A 118 -13.35 -2.58 -28.58
N LEU A 119 -13.65 -3.86 -28.81
CA LEU A 119 -13.25 -4.56 -30.01
C LEU A 119 -13.64 -3.70 -31.23
N PRO A 120 -12.71 -3.39 -32.14
CA PRO A 120 -13.07 -2.78 -33.39
C PRO A 120 -14.17 -3.62 -34.06
N SER A 121 -15.24 -2.99 -34.52
CA SER A 121 -16.41 -3.67 -35.10
C SER A 121 -16.09 -4.54 -36.33
N PHE A 122 -14.88 -4.44 -36.89
CA PHE A 122 -14.41 -5.32 -37.96
C PHE A 122 -13.90 -6.69 -37.48
N LEU A 123 -13.56 -6.83 -36.19
CA LEU A 123 -13.30 -8.13 -35.57
C LEU A 123 -14.66 -8.75 -35.24
N GLY A 124 -15.27 -9.39 -36.24
CA GLY A 124 -16.49 -10.17 -36.07
C GLY A 124 -16.32 -11.26 -35.00
N SER A 125 -17.42 -11.92 -34.64
CA SER A 125 -17.59 -12.90 -33.54
C SER A 125 -16.75 -14.20 -33.64
N ALA A 126 -15.59 -14.17 -34.29
CA ALA A 126 -14.76 -15.33 -34.59
C ALA A 126 -13.59 -15.55 -33.61
N PHE A 127 -13.38 -14.66 -32.63
CA PHE A 127 -12.28 -14.80 -31.67
C PHE A 127 -12.83 -14.99 -30.26
N THR A 128 -12.89 -16.24 -29.81
CA THR A 128 -13.34 -16.62 -28.46
C THR A 128 -12.22 -16.65 -27.43
N ASN A 129 -10.94 -16.58 -27.84
CA ASN A 129 -9.81 -16.53 -26.93
C ASN A 129 -8.83 -15.43 -27.34
N PHE A 130 -8.66 -14.46 -26.43
CA PHE A 130 -7.72 -13.34 -26.58
C PHE A 130 -6.25 -13.78 -26.47
N GLU A 131 -5.99 -14.91 -25.80
CA GLU A 131 -4.64 -15.45 -25.59
C GLU A 131 -3.96 -15.91 -26.89
N GLU A 132 -4.71 -16.20 -27.95
CA GLU A 132 -4.15 -16.60 -29.25
C GLU A 132 -3.74 -15.41 -30.13
N LEU A 133 -4.15 -14.18 -29.78
CA LEU A 133 -3.93 -12.98 -30.58
C LEU A 133 -2.65 -12.21 -30.22
N TYR A 134 -2.04 -12.51 -29.06
CA TYR A 134 -0.85 -11.81 -28.58
C TYR A 134 0.23 -12.80 -28.16
N ASP A 135 1.24 -12.97 -29.00
CA ASP A 135 2.51 -13.60 -28.61
C ASP A 135 3.32 -12.57 -27.81
N PHE A 136 3.14 -12.53 -26.48
CA PHE A 136 3.95 -11.70 -25.61
C PHE A 136 5.20 -12.49 -25.19
N THR A 137 6.33 -12.21 -25.83
CA THR A 137 7.62 -12.63 -25.30
C THR A 137 7.98 -11.73 -24.12
N LEU A 138 7.83 -12.24 -22.89
CA LEU A 138 8.40 -11.62 -21.69
C LEU A 138 9.93 -11.65 -21.79
N SER A 139 10.54 -10.51 -22.13
CA SER A 139 11.99 -10.34 -22.03
C SER A 139 12.35 -9.96 -20.60
N SER A 140 12.97 -10.86 -19.86
CA SER A 140 13.65 -10.50 -18.61
C SER A 140 14.91 -9.71 -18.95
N VAL A 141 15.04 -8.51 -18.40
CA VAL A 141 16.27 -7.72 -18.50
C VAL A 141 17.16 -8.11 -17.32
N SER A 142 18.40 -8.51 -17.64
CA SER A 142 19.49 -8.84 -16.70
C SER A 142 20.28 -7.60 -16.33
#